data_AF-A0A2V3J3L8-F1
#
_entry.id   AF-A0A2V3J3L8-F1
#
_cell.length_a   1.000
_cell.length_b   1.000
_cell.length_c   1.000
_cell.angle_alpha   90.00
_cell.angle_beta   90.00
_cell.angle_gamma   90.00
#
_symmetry.space_group_name_H-M   'P 1'
#
loop_
_entity.id
_entity.type
_entity.pdbx_description
1 polymer ?
#
loop_
_entity_poly.entity_id
_entity_poly.type
_entity_poly.pdbx_seq_one_letter_code
_entity_poly.pdbx_strand_id
1 'polypeptide(L)'
;MKQTMAFHPFVLTFVLLALFTRSLAEDTEVTDVTYGSTIKLEHVSTKHRLHSHEVKYVTGSQQQSVTAVSDTADSNSLWTVKNAHQADPIMPGTPVLCGHTIRLQHLRTGKNLHSHKHRAPLNGDYEVSAFGELTGRWSDGDKGDNWTIECTTGSGPWKRGANVRLRHVDTGTLLSSNSNLKFRQPIPDQQQVSASSWKKTNTLWKTGEGFYIAPPSAK
;
A
#
# COMPACT_ATOMS: atom_id res chain seq x y z
N MET A 1 -70.89 -32.13 9.77
CA MET A 1 -70.00 -31.38 10.68
C MET A 1 -68.79 -30.91 9.87
N LYS A 2 -68.70 -29.62 9.51
CA LYS A 2 -67.53 -29.04 8.84
C LYS A 2 -66.90 -28.05 9.81
N GLN A 3 -65.69 -28.33 10.29
CA GLN A 3 -64.92 -27.40 11.12
C GLN A 3 -64.31 -26.33 10.22
N THR A 4 -64.71 -25.08 10.42
CA THR A 4 -64.04 -23.90 9.88
C THR A 4 -62.87 -23.54 10.79
N MET A 5 -61.63 -23.75 10.33
CA MET A 5 -60.44 -23.19 10.97
C MET A 5 -60.38 -21.69 10.69
N ALA A 6 -60.41 -20.88 11.74
CA ALA A 6 -60.18 -19.45 11.66
C ALA A 6 -58.67 -19.17 11.57
N PHE A 7 -58.20 -18.70 10.41
CA PHE A 7 -56.85 -18.16 10.27
C PHE A 7 -56.78 -16.81 10.98
N HIS A 8 -56.04 -16.74 12.10
CA HIS A 8 -55.78 -15.49 12.82
C HIS A 8 -54.66 -14.69 12.12
N PRO A 9 -54.93 -13.48 11.59
CA PRO A 9 -53.95 -12.69 10.84
C PRO A 9 -52.83 -12.10 11.71
N PHE A 10 -52.90 -12.26 13.03
CA PHE A 10 -51.98 -11.64 13.99
C PHE A 10 -50.64 -12.38 14.14
N VAL A 11 -50.57 -13.66 13.77
CA VAL A 11 -49.35 -14.47 13.90
C VAL A 11 -48.37 -14.19 12.75
N LEU A 12 -48.88 -13.77 11.58
CA LEU A 12 -48.05 -13.55 10.39
C LEU A 12 -47.27 -12.23 10.42
N THR A 13 -47.79 -11.19 11.08
CA THR A 13 -47.15 -9.88 11.22
C THR A 13 -45.94 -9.89 12.16
N PHE A 14 -45.93 -10.73 13.19
CA PHE A 14 -44.79 -10.84 14.11
C PHE A 14 -43.58 -11.56 13.49
N VAL A 15 -43.81 -12.55 12.62
CA VAL A 15 -42.73 -13.28 11.92
C VAL A 15 -42.05 -12.40 10.87
N LEU A 16 -42.81 -11.51 10.20
CA LEU A 16 -42.27 -10.54 9.25
C LEU A 16 -41.45 -9.42 9.93
N LEU A 17 -41.76 -9.05 11.17
CA LEU A 17 -40.95 -8.10 11.95
C LEU A 17 -39.69 -8.77 12.56
N ALA A 18 -39.77 -10.05 12.92
CA ALA A 18 -38.63 -10.83 13.41
C ALA A 18 -37.61 -11.20 12.33
N LEU A 19 -38.00 -11.23 11.05
CA LEU A 19 -37.07 -11.38 9.92
C LEU A 19 -36.41 -10.05 9.50
N PHE A 20 -36.83 -8.92 10.11
CA PHE A 20 -36.24 -7.60 9.91
C PHE A 20 -35.19 -7.23 10.96
N THR A 21 -34.84 -8.12 11.90
CA THR A 21 -33.52 -8.04 12.55
C THR A 21 -32.47 -8.57 11.59
N ARG A 22 -32.32 -7.93 10.44
CA ARG A 22 -31.09 -8.05 9.66
C ARG A 22 -29.99 -7.59 10.59
N SER A 23 -29.08 -8.51 10.90
CA SER A 23 -27.80 -8.21 11.51
C SER A 23 -27.26 -6.92 10.90
N LEU A 24 -27.28 -5.84 11.67
CA LEU A 24 -26.40 -4.71 11.42
C LEU A 24 -25.03 -5.22 11.84
N ALA A 25 -24.41 -6.05 10.99
CA ALA A 25 -22.96 -6.10 10.99
C ALA A 25 -22.56 -4.65 10.73
N GLU A 26 -22.08 -3.99 11.78
CA GLU A 26 -21.42 -2.71 11.68
C GLU A 26 -20.27 -2.94 10.70
N ASP A 27 -20.49 -2.57 9.44
CA ASP A 27 -19.46 -2.59 8.40
C ASP A 27 -18.45 -1.55 8.85
N THR A 28 -17.52 -2.00 9.69
CA THR A 28 -16.48 -1.18 10.28
C THR A 28 -15.59 -0.79 9.13
N GLU A 29 -15.89 0.37 8.54
CA GLU A 29 -15.11 0.92 7.45
C GLU A 29 -13.66 0.99 7.91
N VAL A 30 -12.78 0.22 7.27
CA VAL A 30 -11.36 0.22 7.62
C VAL A 30 -10.75 1.51 7.09
N THR A 31 -10.72 2.54 7.94
CA THR A 31 -10.24 3.88 7.60
C THR A 31 -8.73 4.00 7.64
N ASP A 32 -8.04 3.07 8.29
CA ASP A 32 -6.63 3.17 8.63
C ASP A 32 -5.81 2.16 7.85
N VAL A 33 -4.60 2.55 7.45
CA VAL A 33 -3.64 1.62 6.88
C VAL A 33 -3.04 0.80 8.02
N THR A 34 -3.13 -0.53 7.91
CA THR A 34 -2.67 -1.46 8.94
C THR A 34 -1.54 -2.35 8.44
N TYR A 35 -0.70 -2.84 9.37
CA TYR A 35 0.30 -3.85 9.05
C TYR A 35 -0.36 -5.10 8.45
N GLY A 36 0.28 -5.70 7.43
CA GLY A 36 -0.24 -6.83 6.67
C GLY A 36 -1.22 -6.45 5.56
N SER A 37 -1.76 -5.23 5.53
CA SER A 37 -2.57 -4.76 4.41
C SER A 37 -1.78 -4.76 3.10
N THR A 38 -2.45 -5.07 2.00
CA THR A 38 -1.86 -5.02 0.65
C THR A 38 -2.51 -3.92 -0.15
N ILE A 39 -1.73 -2.90 -0.51
CA ILE A 39 -2.21 -1.62 -1.01
C ILE A 39 -1.61 -1.30 -2.38
N LYS A 40 -2.32 -0.50 -3.17
CA LYS A 40 -1.74 0.29 -4.26
C LYS A 40 -1.40 1.68 -3.72
N LEU A 41 -0.22 2.17 -4.06
CA LEU A 41 0.24 3.51 -3.67
C LEU A 41 0.15 4.43 -4.91
N GLU A 42 -0.76 5.40 -4.88
CA GLU A 42 -1.00 6.35 -5.97
C GLU A 42 -0.15 7.61 -5.79
N HIS A 43 0.63 7.96 -6.81
CA HIS A 43 1.33 9.22 -6.90
C HIS A 43 0.33 10.36 -7.13
N VAL A 44 0.27 11.31 -6.20
CA VAL A 44 -0.82 12.31 -6.15
C VAL A 44 -0.88 13.18 -7.40
N SER A 45 0.27 13.62 -7.91
CA SER A 45 0.35 14.53 -9.07
C SER A 45 -0.10 13.88 -10.38
N THR A 46 0.23 12.60 -10.60
CA THR A 46 0.03 11.94 -11.91
C THR A 46 -0.99 10.83 -11.90
N LYS A 47 -1.53 10.46 -10.74
CA LYS A 47 -2.46 9.33 -10.57
C LYS A 47 -1.89 7.99 -11.01
N HIS A 48 -0.57 7.86 -11.12
CA HIS A 48 0.08 6.59 -11.43
C HIS A 48 0.28 5.79 -10.14
N ARG A 49 0.19 4.46 -10.21
CA ARG A 49 0.44 3.55 -9.09
C ARG A 49 1.89 3.11 -9.08
N LEU A 50 2.50 3.07 -7.89
CA LEU A 50 3.79 2.44 -7.65
C LEU A 50 3.75 0.99 -8.13
N HIS A 51 4.74 0.59 -8.93
CA HIS A 51 4.71 -0.62 -9.73
C HIS A 51 6.10 -1.26 -9.81
N SER A 52 6.17 -2.58 -9.92
CA SER A 52 7.42 -3.30 -10.24
C SER A 52 7.17 -4.55 -11.09
N HIS A 53 8.21 -5.09 -11.72
CA HIS A 53 8.12 -6.18 -12.69
C HIS A 53 9.46 -6.90 -12.82
N GLU A 54 9.55 -8.01 -13.55
CA GLU A 54 10.80 -8.76 -13.77
C GLU A 54 11.76 -8.11 -14.79
N VAL A 55 11.77 -6.78 -14.86
CA VAL A 55 12.76 -5.99 -15.61
C VAL A 55 13.74 -5.40 -14.60
N LYS A 56 15.02 -5.38 -14.95
CA LYS A 56 16.10 -4.79 -14.14
C LYS A 56 16.55 -3.47 -14.77
N TYR A 57 17.07 -2.56 -13.95
CA TYR A 57 17.80 -1.42 -14.49
C TYR A 57 19.05 -1.89 -15.24
N VAL A 58 19.39 -1.18 -16.32
CA VAL A 58 20.64 -1.42 -17.08
C VAL A 58 21.80 -0.63 -16.47
N THR A 59 21.49 0.47 -15.79
CA THR A 59 22.44 1.35 -15.08
C THR A 59 22.25 1.23 -13.57
N GLY A 60 23.07 1.96 -12.81
CA GLY A 60 22.89 2.04 -11.36
C GLY A 60 23.21 0.71 -10.68
N SER A 61 22.31 0.22 -9.83
CA SER A 61 22.53 -1.01 -9.07
C SER A 61 22.28 -2.29 -9.88
N GLN A 62 21.63 -2.17 -11.05
CA GLN A 62 21.15 -3.30 -11.85
C GLN A 62 20.13 -4.21 -11.13
N GLN A 63 19.51 -3.71 -10.04
CA GLN A 63 18.42 -4.38 -9.36
C GLN A 63 17.11 -4.28 -10.15
N GLN A 64 16.05 -4.96 -9.66
CA GLN A 64 14.72 -4.92 -10.27
C GLN A 64 14.18 -3.48 -10.29
N SER A 65 13.64 -3.05 -11.42
CA SER A 65 13.15 -1.68 -11.57
C SER A 65 11.83 -1.45 -10.85
N VAL A 66 11.67 -0.22 -10.36
CA VAL A 66 10.43 0.29 -9.77
C VAL A 66 9.99 1.51 -10.57
N THR A 67 8.73 1.51 -10.97
CA THR A 67 8.15 2.51 -11.85
C THR A 67 6.80 2.98 -11.31
N ALA A 68 6.18 3.93 -12.00
CA ALA A 68 4.77 4.26 -11.78
C ALA A 68 3.98 4.08 -13.09
N VAL A 69 2.84 3.39 -13.01
CA VAL A 69 1.98 3.06 -14.18
C VAL A 69 0.57 3.62 -14.01
N SER A 70 -0.11 3.94 -15.12
CA SER A 70 -1.48 4.47 -15.10
C SER A 70 -2.55 3.38 -14.97
N ASP A 71 -2.21 2.12 -15.25
CA ASP A 71 -3.17 1.02 -15.20
C ASP A 71 -3.63 0.76 -13.75
N THR A 72 -4.90 1.02 -13.49
CA THR A 72 -5.51 0.86 -12.17
C THR A 72 -5.79 -0.60 -11.83
N ALA A 73 -5.86 -1.50 -12.82
CA ALA A 73 -6.17 -2.91 -12.63
C ALA A 73 -4.92 -3.78 -12.43
N ASP A 74 -3.73 -3.29 -12.81
CA ASP A 74 -2.49 -4.09 -12.77
C ASP A 74 -2.15 -4.61 -11.35
N SER A 75 -2.01 -5.93 -11.22
CA SER A 75 -1.67 -6.61 -9.98
C SER A 75 -0.21 -6.41 -9.57
N ASN A 76 0.67 -6.03 -10.50
CA ASN A 76 2.05 -5.62 -10.23
C ASN A 76 2.16 -4.26 -9.51
N SER A 77 1.03 -3.62 -9.22
CA SER A 77 0.97 -2.42 -8.40
C SER A 77 0.61 -2.69 -6.93
N LEU A 78 0.52 -3.96 -6.52
CA LEU A 78 0.17 -4.36 -5.16
C LEU A 78 1.41 -4.51 -4.28
N TRP A 79 1.39 -3.84 -3.12
CA TRP A 79 2.48 -3.83 -2.14
C TRP A 79 1.93 -4.15 -0.74
N THR A 80 2.51 -5.13 -0.08
CA THR A 80 2.15 -5.48 1.30
C THR A 80 2.94 -4.63 2.29
N VAL A 81 2.21 -4.03 3.25
CA VAL A 81 2.76 -3.25 4.35
C VAL A 81 3.35 -4.20 5.39
N LYS A 82 4.67 -4.09 5.64
CA LYS A 82 5.42 -4.98 6.53
C LYS A 82 6.16 -4.17 7.59
N ASN A 83 6.58 -4.87 8.64
CA ASN A 83 7.44 -4.29 9.68
C ASN A 83 8.77 -3.83 9.08
N ALA A 84 9.40 -2.85 9.75
CA ALA A 84 10.78 -2.46 9.46
C ALA A 84 11.72 -3.67 9.47
N HIS A 85 12.83 -3.58 8.73
CA HIS A 85 13.84 -4.63 8.66
C HIS A 85 14.36 -4.97 10.07
N GLN A 86 14.37 -6.28 10.40
CA GLN A 86 14.77 -6.82 11.71
C GLN A 86 13.99 -6.28 12.94
N ALA A 87 12.86 -5.61 12.74
CA ALA A 87 11.98 -5.24 13.85
C ALA A 87 11.13 -6.43 14.31
N ASP A 88 10.68 -6.38 15.57
CA ASP A 88 9.77 -7.37 16.11
C ASP A 88 8.47 -7.45 15.30
N PRO A 89 7.90 -8.66 15.12
CA PRO A 89 6.66 -8.81 14.37
C PRO A 89 5.49 -8.06 15.01
N ILE A 90 4.92 -7.09 14.28
CA ILE A 90 3.66 -6.45 14.64
C ILE A 90 2.49 -7.29 14.10
N MET A 91 1.43 -7.42 14.89
CA MET A 91 0.23 -8.16 14.53
C MET A 91 -0.44 -7.55 13.27
N PRO A 92 -0.86 -8.36 12.29
CA PRO A 92 -1.67 -7.88 11.18
C PRO A 92 -2.96 -7.20 11.67
N GLY A 93 -3.36 -6.11 11.02
CA GLY A 93 -4.50 -5.29 11.44
C GLY A 93 -4.14 -4.19 12.45
N THR A 94 -2.95 -4.20 13.06
CA THR A 94 -2.49 -3.05 13.85
C THR A 94 -2.31 -1.81 12.96
N PRO A 95 -2.87 -0.64 13.33
CA PRO A 95 -2.68 0.61 12.57
C PRO A 95 -1.21 1.04 12.46
N VAL A 96 -0.80 1.46 11.26
CA VAL A 96 0.49 2.13 11.05
C VAL A 96 0.34 3.58 11.49
N LEU A 97 1.21 4.07 12.38
CA LEU A 97 1.18 5.46 12.80
C LEU A 97 2.10 6.33 11.95
N CYS A 98 1.75 7.60 11.81
CA CYS A 98 2.63 8.62 11.26
C CYS A 98 3.93 8.66 12.07
N GLY A 99 5.08 8.66 11.37
CA GLY A 99 6.41 8.55 11.96
C GLY A 99 6.91 7.12 12.14
N HIS A 100 6.06 6.10 11.96
CA HIS A 100 6.54 4.72 11.98
C HIS A 100 7.34 4.39 10.72
N THR A 101 8.33 3.50 10.90
CA THR A 101 9.10 2.90 9.83
C THR A 101 8.47 1.57 9.42
N ILE A 102 8.32 1.38 8.12
CA ILE A 102 7.76 0.18 7.51
C ILE A 102 8.66 -0.32 6.37
N ARG A 103 8.32 -1.49 5.84
CA ARG A 103 8.73 -1.93 4.50
C ARG A 103 7.51 -2.11 3.61
N LEU A 104 7.69 -1.92 2.32
CA LEU A 104 6.68 -2.25 1.31
C LEU A 104 7.21 -3.42 0.48
N GLN A 105 6.55 -4.57 0.56
CA GLN A 105 6.94 -5.76 -0.20
C GLN A 105 6.06 -5.88 -1.44
N HIS A 106 6.67 -5.91 -2.63
CA HIS A 106 5.95 -6.12 -3.88
C HIS A 106 5.32 -7.51 -3.87
N LEU A 107 4.00 -7.58 -4.04
CA LEU A 107 3.25 -8.82 -3.84
C LEU A 107 3.70 -9.94 -4.78
N ARG A 108 3.93 -9.61 -6.06
CA ARG A 108 4.22 -10.62 -7.09
C ARG A 108 5.64 -11.18 -7.01
N THR A 109 6.64 -10.31 -6.83
CA THR A 109 8.05 -10.72 -6.88
C THR A 109 8.63 -10.98 -5.49
N GLY A 110 7.91 -10.60 -4.43
CA GLY A 110 8.33 -10.72 -3.05
C GLY A 110 9.49 -9.80 -2.65
N LYS A 111 9.96 -8.93 -3.55
CA LYS A 111 11.05 -7.98 -3.29
C LYS A 111 10.55 -6.76 -2.50
N ASN A 112 11.40 -6.13 -1.72
CA ASN A 112 11.09 -4.92 -0.96
C ASN A 112 11.36 -3.66 -1.79
N LEU A 113 10.55 -2.63 -1.60
CA LEU A 113 10.85 -1.28 -2.06
C LEU A 113 12.12 -0.79 -1.38
N HIS A 114 13.13 -0.50 -2.17
CA HIS A 114 14.50 -0.28 -1.71
C HIS A 114 15.07 1.01 -2.29
N SER A 115 15.98 1.63 -1.56
CA SER A 115 16.78 2.72 -2.09
C SER A 115 18.17 2.75 -1.46
N HIS A 116 19.08 3.47 -2.10
CA HIS A 116 20.51 3.46 -1.83
C HIS A 116 21.22 4.58 -2.57
N LYS A 117 22.53 4.73 -2.38
CA LYS A 117 23.35 5.80 -2.99
C LYS A 117 23.75 5.52 -4.45
N HIS A 118 22.87 4.88 -5.22
CA HIS A 118 22.97 4.82 -6.68
C HIS A 118 22.14 5.95 -7.32
N ARG A 119 22.56 6.45 -8.48
CA ARG A 119 21.79 7.46 -9.22
C ARG A 119 20.63 6.80 -9.96
N ALA A 120 19.47 7.44 -9.94
CA ALA A 120 18.33 7.01 -10.74
C ALA A 120 18.64 7.15 -12.25
N PRO A 121 18.03 6.33 -13.12
CA PRO A 121 18.41 6.27 -14.54
C PRO A 121 18.20 7.56 -15.36
N LEU A 122 17.17 8.34 -15.05
CA LEU A 122 16.72 9.48 -15.87
C LEU A 122 16.98 10.84 -15.21
N ASN A 123 17.43 10.88 -13.94
CA ASN A 123 17.75 12.13 -13.25
C ASN A 123 18.84 11.95 -12.18
N GLY A 124 19.18 13.02 -11.45
CA GLY A 124 20.21 13.01 -10.41
C GLY A 124 19.74 12.59 -9.01
N ASP A 125 18.47 12.18 -8.83
CA ASP A 125 17.97 11.67 -7.56
C ASP A 125 18.55 10.27 -7.26
N TYR A 126 18.29 9.72 -6.08
CA TYR A 126 18.67 8.35 -5.76
C TYR A 126 17.74 7.32 -6.42
N GLU A 127 18.34 6.20 -6.83
CA GLU A 127 17.63 5.07 -7.41
C GLU A 127 16.68 4.45 -6.40
N VAL A 128 15.48 4.11 -6.88
CA VAL A 128 14.52 3.28 -6.15
C VAL A 128 14.34 2.00 -6.94
N SER A 129 14.52 0.87 -6.27
CA SER A 129 14.54 -0.46 -6.84
C SER A 129 13.68 -1.42 -6.01
N ALA A 130 13.49 -2.63 -6.53
CA ALA A 130 12.97 -3.75 -5.80
C ALA A 130 14.13 -4.69 -5.45
N PHE A 131 14.39 -4.87 -4.16
CA PHE A 131 15.55 -5.60 -3.64
C PHE A 131 15.13 -6.78 -2.76
N GLY A 132 16.05 -7.71 -2.59
CA GLY A 132 15.88 -8.86 -1.73
C GLY A 132 15.24 -10.07 -2.42
N GLU A 133 15.27 -11.21 -1.74
CA GLU A 133 14.71 -12.47 -2.23
C GLU A 133 13.83 -13.11 -1.17
N LEU A 134 12.77 -13.82 -1.59
CA LEU A 134 11.94 -14.57 -0.67
C LEU A 134 12.73 -15.76 -0.10
N THR A 135 13.11 -15.67 1.17
CA THR A 135 13.68 -16.78 1.94
C THR A 135 12.62 -17.28 2.93
N GLY A 136 11.76 -18.18 2.44
CA GLY A 136 10.63 -18.68 3.22
C GLY A 136 9.55 -17.61 3.43
N ARG A 137 9.26 -17.26 4.70
CA ARG A 137 8.15 -16.34 5.04
C ARG A 137 8.49 -14.85 4.89
N TRP A 138 9.77 -14.52 4.72
CA TRP A 138 10.27 -13.15 4.69
C TRP A 138 11.15 -12.94 3.46
N SER A 139 11.21 -11.70 2.97
CA SER A 139 12.25 -11.33 2.03
C SER A 139 13.54 -11.05 2.81
N ASP A 140 14.61 -11.73 2.42
CA ASP A 140 15.98 -11.35 2.73
C ASP A 140 16.25 -10.00 2.08
N GLY A 141 16.55 -9.01 2.89
CA GLY A 141 16.68 -7.61 2.51
C GLY A 141 17.53 -6.92 3.56
N ASP A 142 17.55 -5.58 3.61
CA ASP A 142 18.39 -4.85 4.56
C ASP A 142 17.75 -3.54 5.04
N LYS A 143 18.54 -2.67 5.67
CA LYS A 143 18.07 -1.37 6.17
C LYS A 143 17.67 -0.40 5.07
N GLY A 144 18.14 -0.59 3.83
CA GLY A 144 17.74 0.18 2.65
C GLY A 144 16.30 -0.08 2.21
N ASP A 145 15.62 -1.06 2.83
CA ASP A 145 14.20 -1.32 2.62
C ASP A 145 13.28 -0.46 3.51
N ASN A 146 13.85 0.29 4.46
CA ASN A 146 13.08 0.99 5.49
C ASN A 146 12.59 2.37 5.04
N TRP A 147 11.28 2.58 5.16
CA TRP A 147 10.62 3.85 4.84
C TRP A 147 9.79 4.37 6.01
N THR A 148 10.04 5.60 6.43
CA THR A 148 9.23 6.31 7.43
C THR A 148 8.03 6.97 6.77
N ILE A 149 6.84 6.75 7.35
CA ILE A 149 5.59 7.36 6.87
C ILE A 149 5.45 8.78 7.43
N GLU A 150 5.52 9.77 6.54
CA GLU A 150 5.32 11.18 6.89
C GLU A 150 3.93 11.66 6.48
N CYS A 151 3.03 11.74 7.45
CA CYS A 151 1.70 12.29 7.22
C CYS A 151 1.77 13.81 6.98
N THR A 152 0.86 14.31 6.14
CA THR A 152 0.77 15.76 5.88
C THR A 152 0.04 16.52 6.99
N THR A 153 -0.80 15.84 7.76
CA THR A 153 -1.59 16.43 8.85
C THR A 153 -1.35 15.68 10.15
N GLY A 154 -0.68 16.35 11.10
CA GLY A 154 -0.60 15.93 12.51
C GLY A 154 0.08 14.59 12.78
N SER A 155 -0.16 14.11 14.01
CA SER A 155 0.21 12.79 14.51
C SER A 155 -1.01 11.85 14.50
N GLY A 156 -0.78 10.55 14.61
CA GLY A 156 -1.86 9.54 14.67
C GLY A 156 -1.74 8.46 13.59
N PRO A 157 -2.81 7.70 13.31
CA PRO A 157 -2.81 6.66 12.29
C PRO A 157 -2.66 7.21 10.87
N TRP A 158 -1.95 6.47 10.02
CA TRP A 158 -1.93 6.69 8.58
C TRP A 158 -3.31 6.37 8.00
N LYS A 159 -4.10 7.41 7.72
CA LYS A 159 -5.45 7.27 7.15
C LYS A 159 -5.39 6.89 5.68
N ARG A 160 -6.31 6.01 5.25
CA ARG A 160 -6.48 5.61 3.86
C ARG A 160 -6.82 6.83 3.00
N GLY A 161 -6.22 6.92 1.82
CA GLY A 161 -6.46 8.04 0.90
C GLY A 161 -5.87 9.39 1.33
N ALA A 162 -5.31 9.50 2.55
CA ALA A 162 -4.62 10.69 2.99
C ALA A 162 -3.27 10.84 2.29
N ASN A 163 -2.90 12.09 2.00
CA ASN A 163 -1.62 12.41 1.40
C ASN A 163 -0.50 12.19 2.43
N VAL A 164 0.50 11.41 2.05
CA VAL A 164 1.70 11.11 2.82
C VAL A 164 2.95 11.27 1.97
N ARG A 165 4.11 11.22 2.62
CA ARG A 165 5.40 10.97 1.99
C ARG A 165 6.03 9.74 2.61
N LEU A 166 6.85 9.06 1.83
CA LEU A 166 7.65 7.95 2.31
C LEU A 166 9.10 8.42 2.30
N ARG A 167 9.70 8.57 3.48
CA ARG A 167 11.11 8.95 3.63
C ARG A 167 11.95 7.70 3.77
N HIS A 168 12.88 7.50 2.85
CA HIS A 168 13.88 6.44 2.95
C HIS A 168 14.80 6.71 4.15
N VAL A 169 14.89 5.76 5.08
CA VAL A 169 15.56 5.97 6.38
C VAL A 169 17.06 6.25 6.19
N ASP A 170 17.77 5.42 5.42
CA ASP A 170 19.24 5.48 5.35
C ASP A 170 19.77 6.71 4.59
N THR A 171 18.97 7.25 3.65
CA THR A 171 19.38 8.39 2.81
C THR A 171 18.68 9.70 3.19
N GLY A 172 17.60 9.64 3.98
CA GLY A 172 16.74 10.79 4.28
C GLY A 172 15.96 11.34 3.09
N THR A 173 15.99 10.68 1.92
CA THR A 173 15.32 11.14 0.70
C THR A 173 13.86 10.66 0.65
N LEU A 174 13.05 11.27 -0.22
CA LEU A 174 11.60 11.05 -0.30
C LEU A 174 11.22 10.36 -1.60
N LEU A 175 10.39 9.30 -1.51
CA LEU A 175 9.85 8.61 -2.67
C LEU A 175 9.14 9.60 -3.60
N SER A 176 9.50 9.60 -4.87
CA SER A 176 9.06 10.59 -5.85
C SER A 176 8.80 9.94 -7.21
N SER A 177 7.91 10.54 -8.00
CA SER A 177 7.76 10.22 -9.42
C SER A 177 7.50 11.49 -10.24
N ASN A 178 7.69 11.44 -11.56
CA ASN A 178 7.58 12.62 -12.43
C ASN A 178 7.06 12.23 -13.81
N SER A 179 6.01 12.92 -14.28
CA SER A 179 5.43 12.69 -15.62
C SER A 179 6.38 12.97 -16.78
N ASN A 180 7.41 13.78 -16.56
CA ASN A 180 8.42 14.12 -17.58
C ASN A 180 9.57 13.09 -17.65
N LEU A 181 9.66 12.18 -16.67
CA LEU A 181 10.70 11.16 -16.60
C LEU A 181 10.07 9.81 -16.90
N LYS A 182 9.95 9.46 -18.18
CA LYS A 182 9.34 8.22 -18.64
C LYS A 182 10.36 7.33 -19.32
N PHE A 183 10.26 6.03 -19.07
CA PHE A 183 11.07 5.05 -19.76
C PHE A 183 10.55 4.82 -21.19
N ARG A 184 11.46 4.35 -22.02
CA ARG A 184 11.15 3.82 -23.35
C ARG A 184 11.10 2.30 -23.26
N GLN A 185 11.37 1.62 -24.37
CA GLN A 185 11.52 0.16 -24.37
C GLN A 185 12.56 -0.30 -23.32
N PRO A 186 12.31 -1.43 -22.63
CA PRO A 186 11.21 -2.39 -22.81
C PRO A 186 9.92 -2.05 -22.03
N ILE A 187 9.86 -0.92 -21.33
CA ILE A 187 8.78 -0.54 -20.42
C ILE A 187 8.24 0.85 -20.78
N PRO A 188 7.68 1.00 -22.01
CA PRO A 188 7.32 2.31 -22.54
C PRO A 188 6.31 3.03 -21.64
N ASP A 189 6.47 4.35 -21.57
CA ASP A 189 5.58 5.31 -20.88
C ASP A 189 5.48 5.17 -19.35
N GLN A 190 6.11 4.16 -18.76
CA GLN A 190 6.19 4.04 -17.31
C GLN A 190 7.04 5.16 -16.73
N GLN A 191 6.53 5.83 -15.70
CA GLN A 191 7.24 6.93 -15.04
C GLN A 191 8.35 6.38 -14.15
N GLN A 192 9.50 7.05 -14.13
CA GLN A 192 10.54 6.76 -13.16
C GLN A 192 10.02 7.03 -11.75
N VAL A 193 10.35 6.11 -10.86
CA VAL A 193 10.30 6.33 -9.41
C VAL A 193 11.73 6.48 -8.92
N SER A 194 11.98 7.51 -8.12
CA SER A 194 13.28 7.84 -7.54
C SER A 194 13.10 8.38 -6.13
N ALA A 195 14.19 8.56 -5.38
CA ALA A 195 14.16 9.13 -4.04
C ALA A 195 14.84 10.51 -4.03
N SER A 196 14.02 11.57 -3.89
CA SER A 196 14.46 12.96 -4.01
C SER A 196 14.82 13.57 -2.66
N SER A 197 15.89 14.36 -2.61
CA SER A 197 16.32 15.06 -1.37
C SER A 197 15.35 16.16 -0.92
N TRP A 198 14.41 16.57 -1.76
CA TRP A 198 13.60 17.75 -1.55
C TRP A 198 12.12 17.44 -1.46
N LYS A 199 11.46 18.06 -0.48
CA LYS A 199 10.01 18.00 -0.32
C LYS A 199 9.32 18.77 -1.46
N LYS A 200 8.64 18.06 -2.35
CA LYS A 200 7.94 18.63 -3.52
C LYS A 200 6.51 18.10 -3.64
N THR A 201 5.71 18.63 -4.57
CA THR A 201 4.40 18.06 -4.92
C THR A 201 4.54 16.62 -5.42
N ASN A 202 5.57 16.35 -6.22
CA ASN A 202 5.91 15.03 -6.77
C ASN A 202 6.42 13.99 -5.76
N THR A 203 6.48 14.35 -4.47
CA THR A 203 6.81 13.40 -3.38
C THR A 203 5.57 12.96 -2.60
N LEU A 204 4.38 13.40 -3.02
CA LEU A 204 3.12 13.06 -2.36
C LEU A 204 2.53 11.79 -2.96
N TRP A 205 2.17 10.88 -2.05
CA TRP A 205 1.53 9.62 -2.34
C TRP A 205 0.29 9.48 -1.47
N LYS A 206 -0.65 8.64 -1.88
CA LYS A 206 -1.77 8.21 -1.06
C LYS A 206 -2.08 6.76 -1.34
N THR A 207 -2.67 6.07 -0.37
CA THR A 207 -3.16 4.71 -0.60
C THR A 207 -4.44 4.74 -1.45
N GLY A 208 -4.59 3.74 -2.32
CA GLY A 208 -5.71 3.59 -3.23
C GLY A 208 -6.43 2.25 -3.05
N GLU A 209 -6.60 1.54 -4.17
CA GLU A 209 -7.14 0.19 -4.20
C GLU A 209 -6.28 -0.78 -3.37
N GLY A 210 -6.89 -1.83 -2.83
CA GLY A 210 -6.16 -2.80 -2.03
C GLY A 210 -7.04 -3.58 -1.07
N PHE A 211 -6.42 -4.50 -0.35
CA PHE A 211 -7.00 -5.31 0.72
C PHE A 211 -6.50 -4.77 2.06
N TYR A 212 -7.40 -4.14 2.80
CA TYR A 212 -7.11 -3.54 4.10
C TYR A 212 -7.56 -4.49 5.21
N ILE A 213 -6.65 -4.82 6.12
CA ILE A 213 -6.95 -5.71 7.25
C ILE A 213 -7.57 -4.87 8.36
N ALA A 214 -8.76 -5.24 8.80
CA ALA A 214 -9.43 -4.61 9.92
C ALA A 214 -8.61 -4.79 11.22
N PRO A 215 -8.62 -3.80 12.14
CA PRO A 215 -8.04 -3.99 13.46
C PRO A 215 -8.66 -5.19 14.18
N PRO A 216 -7.90 -5.91 15.03
CA PRO A 216 -8.47 -6.96 15.86
C PRO A 216 -9.61 -6.37 16.71
N SER A 217 -10.77 -7.03 16.73
CA SER A 217 -11.87 -6.62 17.61
C SER A 217 -11.37 -6.56 19.05
N ALA A 218 -11.64 -5.45 19.74
CA ALA A 218 -11.41 -5.39 21.18
C ALA A 218 -12.23 -6.51 21.85
N LYS A 219 -11.56 -7.35 22.64
CA LYS A 219 -12.24 -8.36 23.47
C LYS A 219 -12.97 -7.69 24.62
#